data_AF-Q97IJ2-F1
#
_entry.id   AF-Q97IJ2-F1
#
_cell.length_a   1.000
_cell.length_b   1.000
_cell.length_c   1.000
_cell.angle_alpha   90.00
_cell.angle_beta   90.00
_cell.angle_gamma   90.00
#
_symmetry.space_group_name_H-M   'P 1'
#
loop_
_entity.id
_entity.type
_entity.pdbx_description
1 polymer ?
#
loop_
_entity_poly.entity_id
_entity_poly.type
_entity_poly.pdbx_seq_one_letter_code
_entity_poly.pdbx_strand_id
1 'polypeptide(L)'
;MSYQEVETQANKWMESQAALHNPNQIAGGNPLNIIAGMGNKGISSCIGLQWKYRIDAVDGQIQAMAKNMTDAERKSTYLNVRLIY
;
A
#
# COMPACT_ATOMS: atom_id res chain seq x y z
N MET A 1 -16.51 -28.26 17.23
CA MET A 1 -15.55 -27.21 17.57
C MET A 1 -15.90 -26.72 18.97
N SER A 2 -15.01 -26.89 19.93
CA SER A 2 -15.17 -26.34 21.29
C SER A 2 -14.90 -24.85 21.28
N TYR A 3 -15.35 -24.14 22.33
CA TYR A 3 -15.07 -22.72 22.50
C TYR A 3 -13.54 -22.42 22.46
N GLN A 4 -12.73 -23.26 23.12
CA GLN A 4 -11.27 -23.13 23.14
C GLN A 4 -10.64 -23.33 21.75
N GLU A 5 -11.17 -24.24 20.94
CA GLU A 5 -10.70 -24.43 19.56
C GLU A 5 -10.99 -23.19 18.71
N VAL A 6 -12.18 -22.60 18.85
CA VAL A 6 -12.58 -21.38 18.14
C VAL A 6 -11.72 -20.19 18.56
N GLU A 7 -11.49 -20.03 19.87
CA GLU A 7 -10.65 -18.96 20.43
C GLU A 7 -9.20 -19.07 19.94
N THR A 8 -8.65 -20.29 19.94
CA THR A 8 -7.29 -20.56 19.43
C THR A 8 -7.19 -20.23 17.94
N GLN A 9 -8.19 -20.62 17.15
CA GLN A 9 -8.24 -20.32 15.72
C GLN A 9 -8.33 -18.81 15.46
N ALA A 10 -9.16 -18.10 16.22
CA ALA A 10 -9.33 -16.65 16.10
C ALA A 10 -8.03 -15.90 16.45
N ASN A 11 -7.34 -16.29 17.51
CA ASN A 11 -6.07 -15.69 17.91
C ASN A 11 -4.99 -15.90 16.84
N LYS A 12 -4.85 -17.12 16.31
CA LYS A 12 -3.92 -17.40 15.21
C LYS A 12 -4.23 -16.60 13.95
N TRP A 13 -5.52 -16.42 13.63
CA TRP A 13 -5.92 -15.60 12.50
C TRP A 13 -5.53 -14.13 12.72
N MET A 14 -5.81 -13.56 13.89
CA MET A 14 -5.46 -12.18 14.25
C MET A 14 -3.95 -11.92 14.18
N GLU A 15 -3.12 -12.85 14.66
CA GLU A 15 -1.64 -12.74 14.59
C GLU A 15 -1.09 -12.68 13.16
N SER A 16 -1.83 -13.27 12.20
CA SER A 16 -1.44 -13.27 10.78
C SER A 16 -1.84 -12.00 10.01
N GLN A 17 -2.65 -11.13 10.63
CA GLN A 17 -3.12 -9.90 10.01
C GLN A 17 -2.19 -8.71 10.29
N ALA A 18 -2.21 -7.73 9.40
CA ALA A 18 -1.63 -6.40 9.53
C ALA A 18 -2.64 -5.37 9.04
N ALA A 19 -2.62 -4.18 9.65
CA ALA A 19 -3.47 -3.08 9.22
C ALA A 19 -3.12 -2.66 7.77
N LEU A 20 -4.15 -2.48 6.94
CA LEU A 20 -4.02 -1.97 5.58
C LEU A 20 -4.11 -0.45 5.60
N HIS A 21 -3.07 0.23 5.14
CA HIS A 21 -3.06 1.68 4.98
C HIS A 21 -3.64 2.08 3.62
N ASN A 22 -4.39 3.19 3.54
CA ASN A 22 -4.80 3.69 2.23
C ASN A 22 -3.56 4.16 1.44
N PRO A 23 -3.52 3.94 0.11
CA PRO A 23 -2.33 4.17 -0.72
C PRO A 23 -1.80 5.61 -0.75
N ASN A 24 -2.56 6.58 -0.22
CA ASN A 24 -2.22 8.01 -0.25
C ASN A 24 -2.04 8.63 1.15
N GLN A 25 -1.60 7.84 2.15
CA GLN A 25 -1.47 8.31 3.54
C GLN A 25 -0.04 8.25 4.05
N ILE A 26 0.34 9.26 4.85
CA ILE A 26 1.62 9.33 5.56
C ILE A 26 1.67 8.18 6.57
N ALA A 27 2.71 7.35 6.50
CA ALA A 27 2.96 6.32 7.50
C ALA A 27 3.07 6.98 8.90
N GLY A 28 2.18 6.61 9.83
CA GLY A 28 2.12 7.20 11.18
C GLY A 28 1.00 8.23 11.42
N GLY A 29 0.08 8.44 10.46
CA GLY A 29 -1.14 9.25 10.68
C GLY A 29 -2.12 8.65 11.70
N ASN A 30 -3.25 9.32 11.96
CA ASN A 30 -4.26 8.85 12.92
C ASN A 30 -4.81 7.46 12.52
N PRO A 31 -4.60 6.40 13.31
CA PRO A 31 -4.99 5.02 13.01
C PRO A 31 -6.46 4.86 12.58
N LEU A 32 -7.37 5.64 13.17
CA LEU A 32 -8.80 5.56 12.89
C LEU A 32 -9.17 6.06 11.48
N ASN A 33 -8.34 6.92 10.90
CA ASN A 33 -8.55 7.48 9.58
C ASN A 33 -7.64 6.86 8.52
N ILE A 34 -6.61 6.10 8.94
CA ILE A 34 -5.62 5.54 8.03
C ILE A 34 -5.74 4.04 7.79
N ILE A 35 -6.52 3.32 8.61
CA ILE A 35 -6.68 1.87 8.47
C ILE A 35 -7.95 1.59 7.66
N ALA A 36 -7.78 1.08 6.45
CA ALA A 36 -8.88 0.68 5.55
C ALA A 36 -9.40 -0.73 5.86
N GLY A 37 -8.64 -1.53 6.62
CA GLY A 37 -8.98 -2.89 6.97
C GLY A 37 -7.80 -3.69 7.52
N MET A 38 -7.98 -5.00 7.60
CA MET A 38 -6.95 -5.96 8.00
C MET A 38 -6.61 -6.85 6.80
N GLY A 39 -5.33 -7.11 6.57
CA GLY A 39 -4.86 -7.97 5.50
C GLY A 39 -3.68 -8.82 5.94
N ASN A 40 -3.30 -9.82 5.14
CA ASN A 40 -2.24 -10.74 5.52
C ASN A 40 -0.89 -10.02 5.68
N LYS A 41 -0.28 -10.13 6.86
CA LYS A 41 0.99 -9.47 7.21
C LYS A 41 2.15 -9.88 6.29
N GLY A 42 2.22 -11.14 5.90
CA GLY A 42 3.27 -11.64 5.00
C GLY A 42 3.19 -10.98 3.63
N ILE A 43 1.98 -10.86 3.06
CA ILE A 43 1.76 -10.21 1.77
C ILE A 43 2.07 -8.71 1.87
N SER A 44 1.51 -8.03 2.87
CA SER A 44 1.71 -6.58 3.06
C SER A 44 3.19 -6.21 3.29
N SER A 45 3.93 -7.05 4.03
CA SER A 45 5.37 -6.86 4.26
C SER A 45 6.19 -7.08 2.99
N CYS A 46 5.81 -8.05 2.15
CA CYS A 46 6.50 -8.32 0.89
C CYS A 46 6.30 -7.20 -0.13
N ILE A 47 5.11 -6.61 -0.23
CA ILE A 47 4.82 -5.51 -1.16
C ILE A 47 5.68 -4.29 -0.82
N GLY A 48 5.75 -3.89 0.45
CA GLY A 48 6.54 -2.73 0.86
C GLY A 48 8.04 -2.89 0.56
N LEU A 49 8.60 -4.06 0.86
CA LEU A 49 10.01 -4.36 0.58
C LEU A 49 10.32 -4.38 -0.92
N GLN A 50 9.41 -4.91 -1.75
CA GLN A 50 9.57 -4.89 -3.20
C GLN A 50 9.36 -3.48 -3.79
N TRP A 51 8.44 -2.68 -3.22
CA TRP A 51 8.13 -1.34 -3.69
C TRP A 51 9.35 -0.42 -3.65
N LYS A 52 10.18 -0.53 -2.61
CA LYS A 52 11.44 0.21 -2.47
C LYS A 52 12.32 0.14 -3.72
N TYR A 53 12.36 -1.00 -4.39
CA TYR A 53 13.20 -1.21 -5.58
C TYR A 53 12.45 -0.99 -6.90
N ARG A 54 11.11 -1.06 -6.87
CA ARG A 54 10.26 -0.87 -8.06
C ARG A 54 9.89 0.60 -8.29
N ILE A 55 9.91 1.42 -7.24
CA ILE A 55 9.55 2.84 -7.32
C ILE A 55 10.51 3.62 -8.21
N ASP A 56 11.81 3.29 -8.23
CA ASP A 56 12.81 4.00 -9.04
C ASP A 56 12.46 4.01 -10.54
N ALA A 57 11.96 2.89 -11.06
CA ALA A 57 11.56 2.77 -12.46
C ALA A 57 10.28 3.58 -12.78
N VAL A 58 9.37 3.67 -11.80
CA VAL A 58 8.14 4.47 -11.91
C VAL A 58 8.48 5.96 -11.82
N ASP A 59 9.30 6.37 -10.86
CA ASP A 59 9.77 7.75 -10.67
C ASP A 59 10.51 8.26 -11.90
N GLY A 60 11.38 7.45 -12.51
CA GLY A 60 12.07 7.81 -13.74
C GLY A 60 11.11 8.12 -14.89
N GLN A 61 10.06 7.31 -15.07
CA GLN A 61 9.04 7.53 -16.11
C GLN A 61 8.20 8.78 -15.82
N ILE A 62 7.80 8.98 -14.56
CA ILE A 62 7.04 10.17 -14.12
C ILE A 62 7.87 11.44 -14.38
N GLN A 63 9.15 11.45 -14.01
CA GLN A 63 10.02 12.60 -14.23
C GLN A 63 10.22 12.88 -15.73
N ALA A 64 10.39 11.85 -16.57
CA ALA A 64 10.52 12.01 -18.00
C ALA A 64 9.26 12.64 -18.62
N MET A 65 8.07 12.19 -18.20
CA MET A 65 6.80 12.74 -18.65
C MET A 65 6.61 14.20 -18.17
N ALA A 66 6.90 14.46 -16.89
CA ALA A 66 6.71 15.76 -16.27
C ALA A 66 7.59 16.88 -16.84
N LYS A 67 8.76 16.55 -17.43
CA LYS A 67 9.64 17.52 -18.09
C LYS A 67 8.97 18.27 -19.24
N ASN A 68 8.05 17.62 -19.94
CA ASN A 68 7.37 18.19 -21.11
C ASN A 68 6.00 18.81 -20.76
N MET A 69 5.60 18.77 -19.48
CA MET A 69 4.32 19.30 -19.03
C MET A 69 4.44 20.75 -18.57
N THR A 70 3.42 21.53 -18.88
CA THR A 70 3.22 22.86 -18.30
C THR A 70 2.81 22.76 -16.82
N ASP A 71 2.96 23.86 -16.08
CA ASP A 71 2.56 23.89 -14.67
C ASP A 71 1.05 23.69 -14.46
N ALA A 72 0.22 24.03 -15.45
CA ALA A 72 -1.21 23.74 -15.43
C ALA A 72 -1.46 22.23 -15.56
N GLU A 73 -0.82 21.59 -16.54
CA GLU A 73 -0.96 20.14 -16.76
C GLU A 73 -0.42 19.32 -15.58
N ARG A 74 0.69 19.74 -14.96
CA ARG A 74 1.21 19.08 -13.74
C ARG A 74 0.22 19.14 -12.57
N LYS A 75 -0.57 20.21 -12.46
CA LYS A 75 -1.57 20.38 -11.39
C LYS A 75 -2.87 19.62 -11.65
N SER A 76 -3.20 19.33 -12.91
CA SER A 76 -4.48 18.70 -13.29
C SER A 76 -4.35 17.24 -13.72
N THR A 77 -3.13 16.74 -13.99
CA THR A 77 -2.93 15.38 -14.48
C THR A 77 -2.75 14.40 -13.33
N TYR A 78 -3.64 13.41 -13.27
CA TYR A 78 -3.55 12.28 -12.34
C TYR A 78 -2.75 11.14 -12.97
N LEU A 79 -1.88 10.51 -12.18
CA LEU A 79 -1.05 9.39 -12.64
C LEU A 79 -1.88 8.11 -12.72
N ASN A 80 -2.00 7.54 -13.91
CA ASN A 80 -2.54 6.19 -14.10
C ASN A 80 -1.37 5.24 -14.45
N VAL A 81 -0.74 4.66 -13.42
CA VAL A 81 0.45 3.82 -13.59
C VAL A 81 0.05 2.39 -13.89
N ARG A 82 0.44 1.89 -15.09
CA ARG A 82 0.30 0.47 -15.45
C ARG A 82 1.66 -0.22 -15.35
N LEU A 83 1.80 -1.14 -14.40
CA LEU A 83 3.00 -1.96 -14.25
C LEU A 83 2.96 -3.10 -15.29
N ILE A 84 3.94 -3.15 -16.19
CA ILE A 84 4.14 -4.25 -17.12
C ILE A 84 5.34 -5.05 -16.57
N TYR A 85 5.12 -6.33 -16.28
CA TYR A 85 6.12 -7.26 -15.76
C TYR A 85 6.64 -8.19 -16.85
#